data_AF-A0A431N2J9-F1
#
_entry.id   AF-A0A431N2J9-F1
#
_cell.length_a   1.000
_cell.length_b   1.000
_cell.length_c   1.000
_cell.angle_alpha   90.00
_cell.angle_beta   90.00
_cell.angle_gamma   90.00
#
_symmetry.space_group_name_H-M   'P 1'
#
loop_
_entity.id
_entity.type
_entity.pdbx_description
1 polymer ?
#
loop_
_entity_poly.entity_id
_entity_poly.type
_entity_poly.pdbx_seq_one_letter_code
_entity_poly.pdbx_strand_id
1 'polypeptide(L)'
;MKLLKQRLTGGLLCAALVLSTPAKAGPNPEEYVAQVGKGASIVPWSDLKLDGRKVMCGKRPTVLDNQLDDYGAAYPGFVILNPKLLDRVSTPVKLWIHAHECGHQFRGPDEETADCFAVQRGRRQGWLTADGLEEVCKFIAPAKGDSMHFSGSRRCELMRQCFTDPTIK
;
A
#
# COMPACT_ATOMS: atom_id res chain seq x y z
N MET A 1 -31.21 -31.54 66.21
CA MET A 1 -30.22 -32.53 66.68
C MET A 1 -29.72 -33.29 65.45
N LYS A 2 -28.48 -33.04 64.99
CA LYS A 2 -27.75 -33.68 63.85
C LYS A 2 -28.41 -33.50 62.47
N LEU A 3 -27.78 -33.39 61.30
CA LEU A 3 -26.42 -33.45 60.72
C LEU A 3 -26.65 -32.86 59.29
N LEU A 4 -25.76 -32.19 58.53
CA LEU A 4 -24.47 -32.67 58.02
C LEU A 4 -23.81 -31.56 57.18
N LYS A 5 -22.49 -31.44 57.31
CA LYS A 5 -21.57 -30.57 56.56
C LYS A 5 -21.52 -30.94 55.06
N GLN A 6 -21.50 -29.95 54.17
CA GLN A 6 -20.91 -30.10 52.83
C GLN A 6 -19.60 -29.33 52.76
N ARG A 7 -18.53 -30.07 52.43
CA ARG A 7 -17.17 -29.56 52.23
C ARG A 7 -17.09 -28.96 50.83
N LEU A 8 -16.70 -27.69 50.71
CA LEU A 8 -16.22 -27.13 49.44
C LEU A 8 -14.80 -27.65 49.20
N THR A 9 -14.67 -28.57 48.25
CA THR A 9 -13.39 -28.95 47.64
C THR A 9 -13.01 -27.90 46.60
N GLY A 10 -11.83 -27.30 46.75
CA GLY A 10 -11.26 -26.35 45.81
C GLY A 10 -10.94 -26.98 44.46
N GLY A 11 -11.41 -26.36 43.39
CA GLY A 11 -10.95 -26.59 42.03
C GLY A 11 -10.06 -25.44 41.60
N LEU A 12 -8.75 -25.68 41.52
CA LEU A 12 -7.80 -24.74 40.94
C LEU A 12 -7.98 -24.77 39.41
N LEU A 13 -8.68 -23.77 38.86
CA LEU A 13 -8.74 -23.56 37.40
C LEU A 13 -7.38 -23.03 36.94
N CYS A 14 -6.52 -23.90 36.38
CA CYS A 14 -5.38 -23.46 35.59
C CYS A 14 -5.90 -22.94 34.25
N ALA A 15 -6.12 -21.64 34.14
CA ALA A 15 -6.36 -20.97 32.87
C ALA A 15 -5.05 -20.97 32.06
N ALA A 16 -4.97 -21.84 31.05
CA ALA A 16 -3.89 -21.81 30.07
C ALA A 16 -4.07 -20.56 29.18
N LEU A 17 -3.27 -19.53 29.44
CA LEU A 17 -3.15 -18.36 28.58
C LEU A 17 -2.48 -18.78 27.27
N VAL A 18 -3.27 -18.94 26.21
CA VAL A 18 -2.75 -19.10 24.84
C VAL A 18 -2.24 -17.73 24.40
N LEU A 19 -0.93 -17.52 24.52
CA LEU A 19 -0.25 -16.34 23.96
C LEU A 19 -0.33 -16.43 22.44
N SER A 20 -1.25 -15.68 21.85
CA SER A 20 -1.36 -15.53 20.40
C SER A 20 -0.18 -14.67 19.94
N THR A 21 0.81 -15.27 19.27
CA THR A 21 1.89 -14.52 18.62
C THR A 21 1.28 -13.70 17.47
N PRO A 22 1.50 -12.38 17.40
CA PRO A 22 1.01 -11.59 16.27
C PRO A 22 1.66 -12.11 14.98
N ALA A 23 0.85 -12.23 13.92
CA ALA A 23 1.34 -12.60 12.59
C ALA A 23 2.44 -11.62 12.16
N LYS A 24 3.59 -12.13 11.71
CA LYS A 24 4.72 -11.31 11.22
C LYS A 24 4.21 -10.48 10.04
N ALA A 25 4.34 -9.15 10.13
CA ALA A 25 3.80 -8.17 9.18
C ALA A 25 4.59 -8.08 7.85
N GLY A 26 5.03 -9.24 7.31
CA GLY A 26 5.92 -9.31 6.15
C GLY A 26 7.41 -9.09 6.49
N PRO A 27 8.28 -9.07 5.46
CA PRO A 27 9.69 -8.74 5.63
C PRO A 27 9.87 -7.23 5.88
N ASN A 28 11.00 -6.84 6.48
CA ASN A 28 11.49 -5.46 6.40
C ASN A 28 12.23 -5.22 5.05
N PRO A 29 12.62 -3.97 4.71
CA PRO A 29 13.28 -3.68 3.44
C PRO A 29 14.57 -4.48 3.20
N GLU A 30 15.41 -4.64 4.24
CA GLU A 30 16.68 -5.36 4.16
C GLU A 30 16.46 -6.87 3.96
N GLU A 31 15.50 -7.46 4.67
CA GLU A 31 15.06 -8.85 4.51
C GLU A 31 14.53 -9.08 3.08
N TYR A 32 13.70 -8.17 2.57
CA TYR A 32 13.14 -8.25 1.21
C TYR A 32 14.24 -8.21 0.15
N VAL A 33 15.16 -7.24 0.23
CA VAL A 33 16.29 -7.13 -0.71
C VAL A 33 17.20 -8.35 -0.63
N ALA A 34 17.45 -8.89 0.57
CA ALA A 34 18.23 -10.11 0.73
C ALA A 34 17.55 -11.33 0.09
N GLN A 35 16.22 -11.40 0.13
CA GLN A 35 15.44 -12.47 -0.48
C GLN A 35 15.43 -12.39 -2.01
N VAL A 36 15.24 -11.20 -2.58
CA VAL A 36 15.29 -11.00 -4.05
C VAL A 36 16.71 -11.16 -4.59
N GLY A 37 17.70 -10.65 -3.85
CA GLY A 37 19.11 -10.71 -4.22
C GLY A 37 19.46 -9.71 -5.32
N LYS A 38 20.05 -10.19 -6.42
CA LYS A 38 20.56 -9.31 -7.48
C LYS A 38 19.42 -8.63 -8.23
N GLY A 39 19.36 -7.30 -8.15
CA GLY A 39 18.39 -6.49 -8.91
C GLY A 39 17.44 -5.68 -8.04
N ALA A 40 17.50 -5.86 -6.71
CA ALA A 40 16.82 -5.03 -5.73
C ALA A 40 17.79 -4.11 -4.98
N SER A 41 17.36 -2.90 -4.66
CA SER A 41 18.16 -1.93 -3.88
C SER A 41 17.27 -0.99 -3.07
N ILE A 42 17.75 -0.55 -1.91
CA ILE A 42 17.02 0.38 -1.04
C ILE A 42 17.41 1.82 -1.41
N VAL A 43 16.40 2.65 -1.66
CA VAL A 43 16.52 4.09 -1.80
C VAL A 43 15.94 4.75 -0.55
N PRO A 44 16.72 5.59 0.16
CA PRO A 44 16.20 6.35 1.29
C PRO A 44 14.99 7.20 0.90
N TRP A 45 14.07 7.42 1.86
CA TRP A 45 12.84 8.19 1.64
C TRP A 45 13.07 9.61 1.11
N SER A 46 14.27 10.16 1.31
CA SER A 46 14.67 11.49 0.87
C SER A 46 15.22 11.55 -0.55
N ASP A 47 15.52 10.41 -1.17
CA ASP A 47 16.41 10.37 -2.34
C ASP A 47 15.70 9.86 -3.60
N LEU A 48 14.52 9.25 -3.47
CA LEU A 48 13.77 8.76 -4.62
C LEU A 48 13.36 9.91 -5.55
N LYS A 49 13.68 9.74 -6.83
CA LYS A 49 13.25 10.62 -7.92
C LYS A 49 12.55 9.80 -8.99
N LEU A 50 11.41 10.29 -9.46
CA LEU A 50 10.72 9.80 -10.64
C LEU A 50 10.73 10.92 -11.67
N ASP A 51 11.38 10.68 -12.81
CA ASP A 51 11.59 11.66 -13.89
C ASP A 51 12.15 13.01 -13.38
N GLY A 52 13.20 12.92 -12.55
CA GLY A 52 13.87 14.07 -11.95
C GLY A 52 13.11 14.71 -10.79
N ARG A 53 11.86 14.32 -10.55
CA ARG A 53 11.02 14.86 -9.48
C ARG A 53 11.18 14.06 -8.20
N LYS A 54 11.55 14.73 -7.11
CA LYS A 54 11.62 14.11 -5.79
C LYS A 54 10.21 13.73 -5.31
N VAL A 55 10.05 12.47 -4.92
CA VAL A 55 8.80 11.93 -4.36
C VAL A 55 9.07 11.34 -2.98
N MET A 56 8.05 11.34 -2.11
CA MET A 56 8.21 10.88 -0.73
C MET A 56 6.95 10.14 -0.26
N CYS A 57 7.15 9.10 0.54
CA CYS A 57 6.09 8.39 1.24
C CYS A 57 6.22 8.51 2.78
N GLY A 58 6.18 9.74 3.28
CA GLY A 58 6.59 10.02 4.65
C GLY A 58 8.07 9.74 4.83
N LYS A 59 8.44 8.98 5.86
CA LYS A 59 9.82 8.52 6.11
C LYS A 59 10.09 7.09 5.64
N ARG A 60 9.18 6.50 4.88
CA ARG A 60 9.31 5.12 4.40
C ARG A 60 10.26 5.06 3.20
N PRO A 61 11.27 4.17 3.23
CA PRO A 61 12.16 3.99 2.09
C PRO A 61 11.41 3.35 0.92
N THR A 62 12.07 3.36 -0.23
CA THR A 62 11.60 2.67 -1.43
C THR A 62 12.60 1.60 -1.82
N VAL A 63 12.13 0.37 -2.03
CA VAL A 63 12.93 -0.66 -2.69
C VAL A 63 12.72 -0.52 -4.19
N LEU A 64 13.79 -0.38 -4.95
CA LEU A 64 13.76 -0.52 -6.41
C LEU A 64 14.06 -1.97 -6.75
N ASP A 65 13.10 -2.69 -7.32
CA ASP A 65 13.22 -4.09 -7.69
C ASP A 65 12.91 -4.29 -9.18
N ASN A 66 13.94 -4.68 -9.94
CA ASN A 66 13.85 -4.95 -11.37
C ASN A 66 13.17 -6.29 -11.73
N GLN A 67 12.86 -7.12 -10.73
CA GLN A 67 12.28 -8.46 -10.87
C GLN A 67 10.84 -8.55 -10.39
N LEU A 68 10.31 -7.51 -9.75
CA LEU A 68 8.90 -7.42 -9.39
C LEU A 68 8.04 -7.60 -10.66
N ASP A 69 7.02 -8.44 -10.56
CA ASP A 69 6.10 -8.75 -11.68
C ASP A 69 5.07 -7.64 -11.93
N ASP A 70 4.90 -6.74 -10.96
CA ASP A 70 4.10 -5.53 -11.04
C ASP A 70 4.95 -4.25 -11.07
N TYR A 71 4.31 -3.10 -11.33
CA TYR A 71 4.92 -1.78 -11.34
C TYR A 71 5.26 -1.27 -9.93
N GLY A 72 4.45 -1.63 -8.95
CA GLY A 72 4.57 -1.22 -7.56
C GLY A 72 3.98 -2.25 -6.61
N ALA A 73 4.44 -2.22 -5.37
CA ALA A 73 3.87 -2.98 -4.27
C ALA A 73 4.18 -2.30 -2.94
N ALA A 74 3.51 -2.74 -1.88
CA ALA A 74 3.70 -2.22 -0.53
C ALA A 74 3.76 -3.35 0.49
N TYR A 75 4.81 -3.34 1.32
CA TYR A 75 4.82 -4.04 2.62
C TYR A 75 4.75 -3.02 3.74
N PRO A 76 4.31 -3.39 4.95
CA PRO A 76 4.31 -2.49 6.09
C PRO A 76 5.67 -1.81 6.30
N GLY A 77 5.72 -0.49 6.09
CA GLY A 77 6.91 0.32 6.34
C GLY A 77 7.75 0.69 5.11
N PHE A 78 7.47 0.15 3.92
CA PHE A 78 8.17 0.53 2.68
C PHE A 78 7.34 0.28 1.42
N VAL A 79 7.69 1.01 0.37
CA VAL A 79 7.12 0.81 -0.97
C VAL A 79 8.15 0.13 -1.86
N ILE A 80 7.70 -0.65 -2.82
CA ILE A 80 8.53 -1.31 -3.83
C ILE A 80 8.11 -0.75 -5.18
N LEU A 81 9.07 -0.43 -6.05
CA LEU A 81 8.82 0.02 -7.40
C LEU A 81 9.68 -0.77 -8.38
N ASN A 82 9.12 -1.08 -9.55
CA ASN A 82 9.86 -1.68 -10.65
C ASN A 82 10.34 -0.63 -11.66
N PRO A 83 11.60 -0.18 -11.62
CA PRO A 83 12.07 0.85 -12.55
C PRO A 83 11.99 0.43 -14.03
N LYS A 84 12.18 -0.86 -14.37
CA LYS A 84 12.07 -1.35 -15.77
C LYS A 84 10.67 -1.21 -16.34
N LEU A 85 9.65 -1.41 -15.51
CA LEU A 85 8.26 -1.26 -15.93
C LEU A 85 7.85 0.22 -15.89
N LEU A 86 8.28 0.95 -14.86
CA LEU A 86 8.03 2.40 -14.77
C LEU A 86 8.57 3.15 -15.98
N ASP A 87 9.73 2.79 -16.52
CA ASP A 87 10.31 3.42 -17.73
C ASP A 87 9.42 3.34 -18.98
N ARG A 88 8.37 2.51 -18.96
CA ARG A 88 7.44 2.28 -20.09
C ARG A 88 6.15 3.08 -20.00
N VAL A 89 5.92 3.79 -18.89
CA VAL A 89 4.70 4.55 -18.66
C VAL A 89 5.00 6.04 -18.52
N SER A 90 3.99 6.87 -18.71
CA SER A 90 4.14 8.32 -18.65
C SER A 90 4.41 8.81 -17.21
N THR A 91 4.95 10.01 -17.09
CA THR A 91 5.26 10.61 -15.78
C THR A 91 4.04 10.67 -14.84
N PRO A 92 2.82 11.07 -15.28
CA PRO A 92 1.62 11.02 -14.42
C PRO A 92 1.35 9.62 -13.86
N VAL A 93 1.52 8.58 -14.67
CA VAL A 93 1.31 7.18 -14.28
C VAL A 93 2.38 6.74 -13.27
N LYS A 94 3.67 7.04 -13.50
CA LYS A 94 4.75 6.74 -12.55
C LYS A 94 4.50 7.36 -11.17
N LEU A 95 4.11 8.63 -11.17
CA LEU A 95 3.83 9.38 -9.94
C LEU A 95 2.59 8.85 -9.23
N TRP A 96 1.55 8.45 -9.99
CA TRP A 96 0.36 7.80 -9.45
C TRP A 96 0.68 6.45 -8.83
N ILE A 97 1.45 5.56 -9.48
CA ILE A 97 1.85 4.25 -8.93
C ILE A 97 2.52 4.44 -7.57
N HIS A 98 3.55 5.29 -7.47
CA HIS A 98 4.21 5.55 -6.19
C HIS A 98 3.26 6.16 -5.15
N ALA A 99 2.38 7.09 -5.56
CA ALA A 99 1.43 7.69 -4.64
C ALA A 99 0.36 6.69 -4.18
N HIS A 100 -0.03 5.74 -5.02
CA HIS A 100 -0.97 4.65 -4.76
C HIS A 100 -0.40 3.67 -3.74
N GLU A 101 0.84 3.17 -3.95
CA GLU A 101 1.52 2.33 -2.96
C GLU A 101 1.67 3.04 -1.62
N CYS A 102 1.88 4.35 -1.67
CA CYS A 102 1.91 5.15 -0.48
C CYS A 102 0.53 5.31 0.18
N GLY A 103 -0.55 5.24 -0.58
CA GLY A 103 -1.92 5.14 -0.07
C GLY A 103 -2.08 3.93 0.84
N HIS A 104 -1.58 2.77 0.42
CA HIS A 104 -1.60 1.57 1.25
C HIS A 104 -0.90 1.74 2.60
N GLN A 105 0.18 2.52 2.63
CA GLN A 105 0.91 2.82 3.87
C GLN A 105 0.14 3.67 4.88
N PHE A 106 -0.84 4.46 4.42
CA PHE A 106 -1.52 5.46 5.26
C PHE A 106 -3.01 5.22 5.43
N ARG A 107 -3.63 4.47 4.52
CA ARG A 107 -5.08 4.33 4.43
C ARG A 107 -5.58 2.88 4.46
N GLY A 108 -4.69 1.90 4.33
CA GLY A 108 -5.04 0.48 4.37
C GLY A 108 -5.01 -0.19 3.00
N PRO A 109 -5.39 -1.47 2.92
CA PRO A 109 -5.19 -2.30 1.73
C PRO A 109 -6.16 -2.02 0.58
N ASP A 110 -7.21 -1.22 0.81
CA ASP A 110 -8.26 -1.00 -0.18
C ASP A 110 -7.75 -0.16 -1.38
N GLU A 111 -7.85 -0.74 -2.58
CA GLU A 111 -7.38 -0.16 -3.85
C GLU A 111 -8.00 1.20 -4.14
N GLU A 112 -9.32 1.34 -3.95
CA GLU A 112 -10.06 2.56 -4.22
C GLU A 112 -9.63 3.68 -3.28
N THR A 113 -9.29 3.32 -2.04
CA THR A 113 -8.80 4.27 -1.05
C THR A 113 -7.38 4.71 -1.38
N ALA A 114 -6.52 3.79 -1.84
CA ALA A 114 -5.18 4.10 -2.32
C ALA A 114 -5.20 4.98 -3.59
N ASP A 115 -6.12 4.69 -4.52
CA ASP A 115 -6.37 5.49 -5.71
C ASP A 115 -6.80 6.92 -5.38
N CYS A 116 -7.83 7.06 -4.53
CA CYS A 116 -8.31 8.36 -4.10
C CYS A 116 -7.22 9.15 -3.39
N PHE A 117 -6.43 8.49 -2.55
CA PHE A 117 -5.26 9.11 -1.92
C PHE A 117 -4.24 9.59 -2.95
N ALA A 118 -3.93 8.79 -3.97
CA ALA A 118 -2.97 9.12 -5.02
C ALA A 118 -3.40 10.33 -5.84
N VAL A 119 -4.65 10.33 -6.35
CA VAL A 119 -5.15 11.41 -7.21
C VAL A 119 -5.35 12.72 -6.43
N GLN A 120 -5.82 12.65 -5.19
CA GLN A 120 -5.95 13.83 -4.32
C GLN A 120 -4.58 14.42 -3.96
N ARG A 121 -3.60 13.56 -3.66
CA ARG A 121 -2.22 14.00 -3.46
C ARG A 121 -1.67 14.64 -4.72
N GLY A 122 -1.93 14.04 -5.89
CA GLY A 122 -1.42 14.53 -7.16
C GLY A 122 -1.94 15.90 -7.53
N ARG A 123 -3.24 16.11 -7.33
CA ARG A 123 -3.88 17.41 -7.47
C ARG A 123 -3.27 18.44 -6.52
N ARG A 124 -3.21 18.12 -5.22
CA ARG A 124 -2.67 19.04 -4.18
C ARG A 124 -1.21 19.43 -4.43
N GLN A 125 -0.41 18.50 -4.95
CA GLN A 125 1.00 18.73 -5.26
C GLN A 125 1.24 19.24 -6.68
N GLY A 126 0.17 19.54 -7.43
CA GLY A 126 0.22 20.19 -8.75
C GLY A 126 0.85 19.36 -9.87
N TRP A 127 0.95 18.04 -9.72
CA TRP A 127 1.52 17.17 -10.78
C TRP A 127 0.51 16.34 -11.55
N LEU A 128 -0.67 16.14 -10.98
CA LEU A 128 -1.76 15.47 -11.67
C LEU A 128 -2.73 16.51 -12.19
N THR A 129 -2.83 16.60 -13.51
CA THR A 129 -3.85 17.38 -14.23
C THR A 129 -5.04 16.48 -14.58
N ALA A 130 -6.11 17.06 -15.13
CA ALA A 130 -7.22 16.27 -15.67
C ALA A 130 -6.74 15.33 -16.80
N ASP A 131 -5.90 15.82 -17.71
CA ASP A 131 -5.33 14.99 -18.79
C ASP A 131 -4.43 13.87 -18.23
N GLY A 132 -3.59 14.19 -17.24
CA GLY A 132 -2.76 13.18 -16.57
C GLY A 132 -3.58 12.13 -15.83
N LEU A 133 -4.75 12.49 -15.29
CA LEU A 133 -5.69 11.53 -14.73
C LEU A 133 -6.27 10.61 -15.81
N GLU A 134 -6.55 11.12 -17.01
CA GLU A 134 -7.01 10.28 -18.11
C GLU A 134 -5.91 9.31 -18.60
N GLU A 135 -4.64 9.69 -18.53
CA GLU A 135 -3.52 8.78 -18.77
C GLU A 135 -3.45 7.65 -17.73
N VAL A 136 -3.58 7.98 -16.44
CA VAL A 136 -3.71 6.99 -15.35
C VAL A 136 -4.90 6.08 -15.63
N CYS A 137 -6.01 6.63 -16.08
CA CYS A 137 -7.20 5.86 -16.36
C CYS A 137 -7.05 4.89 -17.52
N LYS A 138 -6.39 5.32 -18.59
CA LYS A 138 -6.03 4.46 -19.70
C LYS A 138 -5.08 3.34 -19.27
N PHE A 139 -4.16 3.62 -18.35
CA PHE A 139 -3.23 2.65 -17.81
C PHE A 139 -3.95 1.55 -17.02
N ILE A 140 -4.86 1.90 -16.11
CA ILE A 140 -5.53 0.91 -15.26
C ILE A 140 -6.71 0.19 -15.92
N ALA A 141 -7.27 0.73 -17.01
CA ALA A 141 -8.45 0.17 -17.66
C ALA A 141 -8.39 -1.35 -17.97
N PRO A 142 -7.23 -1.95 -18.34
CA PRO A 142 -7.13 -3.40 -18.57
C PRO A 142 -7.22 -4.25 -17.29
N ALA A 143 -7.07 -3.67 -16.10
CA ALA A 143 -7.15 -4.39 -14.84
C ALA A 143 -8.57 -4.95 -14.65
N LYS A 144 -8.67 -6.28 -14.59
CA LYS A 144 -9.92 -6.98 -14.33
C LYS A 144 -10.26 -6.84 -12.85
N GLY A 145 -11.53 -6.59 -12.57
CA GLY A 145 -12.02 -6.69 -11.20
C GLY A 145 -12.16 -8.16 -10.78
N ASP A 146 -12.16 -8.39 -9.48
CA ASP A 146 -12.42 -9.69 -8.87
C ASP A 146 -13.38 -9.53 -7.67
N SER A 147 -13.50 -10.57 -6.84
CA SER A 147 -14.38 -10.54 -5.67
C SER A 147 -13.96 -9.54 -4.59
N MET A 148 -12.71 -9.07 -4.61
CA MET A 148 -12.15 -8.15 -3.62
C MET A 148 -11.86 -6.75 -4.20
N HIS A 149 -11.61 -6.64 -5.51
CA HIS A 149 -11.17 -5.38 -6.14
C HIS A 149 -12.05 -4.98 -7.32
N PHE A 150 -12.39 -3.69 -7.41
CA PHE A 150 -13.12 -3.18 -8.57
C PHE A 150 -12.29 -3.25 -9.86
N SER A 151 -12.99 -3.34 -10.99
CA SER A 151 -12.34 -3.23 -12.31
C SER A 151 -11.67 -1.87 -12.48
N GLY A 152 -10.65 -1.81 -13.34
CA GLY A 152 -9.96 -0.56 -13.66
C GLY A 152 -10.90 0.54 -14.13
N SER A 153 -11.91 0.20 -14.94
CA SER A 153 -12.94 1.15 -15.39
C SER A 153 -13.73 1.76 -14.23
N ARG A 154 -14.11 0.95 -13.23
CA ARG A 154 -14.85 1.41 -12.06
C ARG A 154 -13.97 2.22 -11.11
N ARG A 155 -12.72 1.78 -10.89
CA ARG A 155 -11.71 2.55 -10.15
C ARG A 155 -11.50 3.93 -10.76
N CYS A 156 -11.50 4.04 -12.09
CA CYS A 156 -11.44 5.31 -12.79
C CYS A 156 -12.59 6.27 -12.52
N GLU A 157 -13.82 5.77 -12.51
CA GLU A 157 -14.99 6.60 -12.17
C GLU A 157 -14.84 7.20 -10.76
N LEU A 158 -14.36 6.41 -9.80
CA LEU A 158 -14.12 6.84 -8.43
C LEU A 158 -12.95 7.82 -8.34
N MET A 159 -11.85 7.56 -9.07
CA MET A 159 -10.71 8.48 -9.13
C MET A 159 -11.11 9.86 -9.65
N ARG A 160 -11.97 9.95 -10.68
CA ARG A 160 -12.48 11.24 -11.18
C ARG A 160 -13.26 12.00 -10.10
N GLN A 161 -14.10 11.31 -9.35
CA GLN A 161 -14.83 11.93 -8.22
C GLN A 161 -13.84 12.45 -7.17
N CYS A 162 -12.90 11.61 -6.73
CA CYS A 162 -11.87 11.96 -5.77
C CYS A 162 -10.95 13.10 -6.25
N PHE A 163 -10.65 13.16 -7.55
CA PHE A 163 -9.89 14.23 -8.17
C PHE A 163 -10.64 15.57 -8.22
N THR A 164 -11.97 15.59 -8.15
CA THR A 164 -12.75 16.83 -8.11
C THR A 164 -13.28 17.21 -6.74
N ASP A 165 -13.09 16.35 -5.73
CA ASP A 165 -13.61 16.56 -4.38
C ASP A 165 -13.06 17.88 -3.78
N PRO A 166 -13.92 18.89 -3.53
CA PRO A 166 -13.48 20.21 -3.05
C PRO A 166 -13.11 20.21 -1.56
N THR A 167 -13.43 19.15 -0.82
CA THR A 167 -13.13 19.07 0.63
C THR A 167 -11.64 18.84 0.90
N ILE A 168 -10.90 18.35 -0.10
CA ILE A 168 -9.47 18.08 0.00
C ILE A 168 -8.69 19.27 -0.56
N LYS A 169 -8.08 20.05 0.33
CA LYS A 169 -7.26 21.22 -0.01
C LYS A 169 -5.81 20.82 -0.29
#